data_AF-A0A0U1LVT8-F1
#
_entry.id   AF-A0A0U1LVT8-F1
#
_cell.length_a   1.000
_cell.length_b   1.000
_cell.length_c   1.000
_cell.angle_alpha   90.00
_cell.angle_beta   90.00
_cell.angle_gamma   90.00
#
_symmetry.space_group_name_H-M   'P 1'
#
loop_
_entity.id
_entity.type
_entity.pdbx_description
1 polymer ?
#
loop_
_entity_poly.entity_id
_entity_poly.type
_entity_poly.pdbx_seq_one_letter_code
_entity_poly.pdbx_strand_id
1 'polypeptide(L)'
;MSVVVNQDEEQQAFIPKAQEDMILSENDTAEAKLICNGYSRLILEIFMGIAIVFLSIGHIYDKEAIKSSLVPNLGRGYVQINKTGPIDLGEPYTIDVHSRTEPVYMMSVFHQLHCLKSYLVQAYQAAFTGSPLTKELAHHSSHCFDYLRQSVLCAADTTLEGKTTTGPGWGSVHECKDYDALLAWANEHSVMAWKANTVDTAIL
;
A
#
# COMPACT_ATOMS: atom_id res chain seq x y z
N MET A 1 -40.78 97.69 11.41
CA MET A 1 -41.31 96.44 10.83
C MET A 1 -41.25 96.65 9.34
N SER A 2 -40.13 96.25 8.74
CA SER A 2 -39.58 96.93 7.58
C SER A 2 -39.42 95.96 6.41
N VAL A 3 -40.08 96.32 5.30
CA VAL A 3 -39.55 96.36 3.90
C VAL A 3 -39.29 94.97 3.27
N VAL A 4 -40.16 94.47 2.39
CA VAL A 4 -40.24 94.69 0.91
C VAL A 4 -38.88 94.46 0.21
N VAL A 5 -38.87 93.63 -0.84
CA VAL A 5 -38.37 93.92 -2.20
C VAL A 5 -38.04 92.60 -2.91
N ASN A 6 -38.48 92.58 -4.16
CA ASN A 6 -38.41 91.59 -5.21
C ASN A 6 -37.17 91.85 -6.08
N GLN A 7 -36.78 90.90 -6.94
CA GLN A 7 -35.96 91.10 -8.16
C GLN A 7 -34.50 91.48 -7.94
N ASP A 8 -33.55 91.27 -8.84
CA ASP A 8 -33.29 90.46 -10.04
C ASP A 8 -31.73 90.50 -10.12
N GLU A 9 -31.12 90.27 -11.28
CA GLU A 9 -29.69 90.55 -11.59
C GLU A 9 -28.68 89.50 -11.11
N GLU A 10 -27.74 89.00 -11.91
CA GLU A 10 -27.26 89.29 -13.27
C GLU A 10 -26.42 88.03 -13.64
N GLN A 11 -26.51 87.45 -14.84
CA GLN A 11 -25.61 87.78 -15.97
C GLN A 11 -24.14 87.86 -15.54
N GLN A 12 -23.18 87.08 -16.03
CA GLN A 12 -22.78 86.81 -17.41
C GLN A 12 -21.62 85.80 -17.31
N ALA A 13 -21.67 84.68 -18.05
CA ALA A 13 -21.02 84.50 -19.34
C ALA A 13 -19.47 84.54 -19.31
N PHE A 14 -18.81 83.42 -19.63
CA PHE A 14 -17.85 83.32 -20.75
C PHE A 14 -17.36 81.87 -21.02
N ILE A 15 -17.93 81.23 -22.07
CA ILE A 15 -17.28 80.55 -23.24
C ILE A 15 -16.30 79.34 -23.02
N PRO A 16 -16.27 78.35 -23.96
CA PRO A 16 -16.33 76.90 -23.68
C PRO A 16 -15.12 76.07 -24.17
N LYS A 17 -15.07 74.77 -23.85
CA LYS A 17 -14.95 73.66 -24.84
C LYS A 17 -14.93 72.25 -24.20
N ALA A 18 -15.61 71.34 -24.91
CA ALA A 18 -15.41 69.88 -24.97
C ALA A 18 -15.62 69.09 -23.67
N GLN A 19 -16.73 68.36 -23.49
CA GLN A 19 -17.04 67.08 -24.16
C GLN A 19 -15.92 66.05 -24.00
N GLU A 20 -15.84 65.43 -22.83
CA GLU A 20 -15.51 64.01 -22.60
C GLU A 20 -15.56 63.80 -21.08
N ASP A 21 -16.44 62.87 -20.63
CA ASP A 21 -16.37 62.10 -19.38
C ASP A 21 -17.76 61.48 -19.18
N MET A 22 -18.05 60.33 -19.80
CA MET A 22 -17.72 58.97 -19.34
C MET A 22 -19.02 58.29 -18.91
N ILE A 23 -19.80 57.89 -19.91
CA ILE A 23 -20.72 56.76 -19.77
C ILE A 23 -19.82 55.53 -19.64
N LEU A 24 -19.48 55.13 -18.40
CA LEU A 24 -18.87 53.83 -18.18
C LEU A 24 -19.93 52.79 -18.52
N SER A 25 -19.72 52.09 -19.62
CA SER A 25 -20.75 51.31 -20.27
C SER A 25 -21.07 50.06 -19.47
N GLU A 26 -22.35 49.72 -19.39
CA GLU A 26 -22.88 48.48 -18.81
C GLU A 26 -22.20 47.21 -19.41
N ASN A 27 -21.58 47.35 -20.58
CA ASN A 27 -20.84 46.31 -21.30
C ASN A 27 -19.50 45.92 -20.63
N ASP A 28 -18.79 46.86 -19.99
CA ASP A 28 -17.50 46.58 -19.32
C ASP A 28 -17.67 45.65 -18.11
N THR A 29 -18.83 45.71 -17.45
CA THR A 29 -19.16 44.83 -16.30
C THR A 29 -19.53 43.42 -16.73
N ALA A 30 -20.12 43.26 -17.91
CA ALA A 30 -20.48 41.97 -18.49
C ALA A 30 -19.23 41.23 -19.01
N GLU A 31 -18.33 41.94 -19.70
CA GLU A 31 -17.04 41.39 -20.14
C GLU A 31 -16.14 41.03 -18.95
N ALA A 32 -16.05 41.88 -17.91
CA ALA A 32 -15.31 41.57 -16.68
C ALA A 32 -15.85 40.32 -15.95
N LYS A 33 -17.17 40.12 -15.94
CA LYS A 33 -17.82 38.91 -15.40
C LYS A 33 -17.53 37.67 -16.23
N LEU A 34 -17.53 37.78 -17.55
CA LEU A 34 -17.22 36.67 -18.46
C LEU A 34 -15.76 36.24 -18.30
N ILE A 35 -14.86 37.21 -18.20
CA ILE A 35 -13.42 37.02 -17.98
C ILE A 35 -13.17 36.38 -16.61
N CYS A 36 -13.78 36.88 -15.52
CA CYS A 36 -13.66 36.29 -14.18
C CYS A 36 -14.23 34.86 -14.10
N ASN A 37 -15.34 34.57 -14.79
CA ASN A 37 -15.90 33.21 -14.83
C ASN A 37 -15.05 32.24 -15.65
N GLY A 38 -14.42 32.72 -16.73
CA GLY A 38 -13.48 31.93 -17.54
C GLY A 38 -12.22 31.56 -16.75
N TYR A 39 -11.60 32.54 -16.08
CA TYR A 39 -10.44 32.28 -15.21
C TYR A 39 -10.80 31.40 -14.01
N SER A 40 -11.98 31.58 -13.40
CA SER A 40 -12.44 30.74 -12.29
C SER A 40 -12.60 29.27 -12.69
N ARG A 41 -13.19 28.99 -13.86
CA ARG A 41 -13.29 27.62 -14.39
C ARG A 41 -11.93 27.01 -14.70
N LEU A 42 -11.04 27.76 -15.37
CA LEU A 42 -9.71 27.28 -15.71
C LEU A 42 -8.88 26.99 -14.45
N ILE A 43 -8.99 27.84 -13.43
CA ILE A 43 -8.35 27.65 -12.13
C ILE A 43 -8.91 26.39 -11.46
N LEU A 44 -10.22 26.20 -11.40
CA LEU A 44 -10.82 24.98 -10.83
C LEU A 44 -10.39 23.72 -11.56
N GLU A 45 -10.31 23.74 -12.90
CA GLU A 45 -9.86 22.60 -13.70
C GLU A 45 -8.38 22.27 -13.45
N ILE A 46 -7.52 23.29 -13.33
CA ILE A 46 -6.10 23.12 -12.97
C ILE A 46 -5.98 22.55 -11.55
N PHE A 47 -6.73 23.08 -10.57
CA PHE A 47 -6.72 22.55 -9.20
C PHE A 47 -7.22 21.10 -9.14
N MET A 48 -8.28 20.77 -9.87
CA MET A 48 -8.82 19.41 -9.93
C MET A 48 -7.84 18.46 -10.64
N GLY A 49 -7.20 18.89 -11.73
CA GLY A 49 -6.16 18.13 -12.41
C GLY A 49 -4.92 17.90 -11.53
N ILE A 50 -4.47 18.92 -10.82
CA ILE A 50 -3.38 18.82 -9.84
C ILE A 50 -3.77 17.87 -8.71
N ALA A 51 -4.99 17.96 -8.16
CA ALA A 51 -5.47 17.05 -7.12
C ALA A 51 -5.53 15.60 -7.60
N ILE A 52 -6.01 15.35 -8.82
CA ILE A 52 -6.02 14.00 -9.42
C ILE A 52 -4.59 13.47 -9.59
N VAL A 53 -3.66 14.28 -10.05
CA VAL A 53 -2.24 13.91 -10.17
C VAL A 53 -1.63 13.62 -8.80
N PHE A 54 -1.89 14.43 -7.78
CA PHE A 54 -1.42 14.17 -6.41
C PHE A 54 -2.03 12.91 -5.80
N LEU A 55 -3.33 12.64 -6.02
CA LEU A 55 -3.97 11.41 -5.57
C LEU A 55 -3.44 10.18 -6.32
N SER A 56 -3.15 10.32 -7.62
CA SER A 56 -2.56 9.25 -8.43
C SER A 56 -1.11 8.97 -8.05
N ILE A 57 -0.31 10.01 -7.78
CA ILE A 57 1.07 9.87 -7.30
C ILE A 57 1.09 9.36 -5.85
N GLY A 58 0.10 9.73 -5.03
CA GLY A 58 -0.09 9.22 -3.67
C GLY A 58 -0.31 7.70 -3.64
N HIS A 59 -1.04 7.14 -4.61
CA HIS A 59 -1.17 5.70 -4.79
C HIS A 59 0.14 5.02 -5.23
N ILE A 60 1.03 5.73 -5.93
CA ILE A 60 2.33 5.21 -6.36
C ILE A 60 3.37 5.26 -5.21
N TYR A 61 3.26 6.24 -4.32
CA TYR A 61 4.15 6.45 -3.17
C TYR A 61 3.52 5.98 -1.85
N ASP A 62 3.05 4.75 -1.80
CA ASP A 62 2.65 4.14 -0.54
C ASP A 62 3.90 3.69 0.25
N LYS A 63 4.40 4.57 1.13
CA LYS A 63 5.49 4.25 2.06
C LYS A 63 5.10 3.17 3.07
N GLU A 64 3.81 3.02 3.36
CA GLU A 64 3.29 1.94 4.20
C GLU A 64 3.31 0.62 3.44
N ALA A 65 3.10 0.60 2.12
CA ALA A 65 3.27 -0.61 1.31
C ALA A 65 4.71 -1.15 1.35
N ILE A 66 5.72 -0.27 1.35
CA ILE A 66 7.15 -0.67 1.47
C ILE A 66 7.44 -1.22 2.87
N LYS A 67 6.81 -0.68 3.91
CA LYS A 67 6.93 -1.15 5.30
C LYS A 67 6.12 -2.43 5.56
N SER A 68 5.04 -2.64 4.80
CA SER A 68 4.18 -3.83 4.83
C SER A 68 4.76 -5.01 4.07
N SER A 69 5.94 -4.87 3.44
CA SER A 69 6.63 -6.00 2.85
C SER A 69 6.86 -7.04 3.95
N LEU A 70 6.12 -8.13 3.85
CA LEU A 70 6.20 -9.34 4.68
C LEU A 70 7.63 -9.86 4.94
N VAL A 71 8.62 -9.39 4.19
CA VAL A 71 10.04 -9.68 4.37
C VAL A 71 10.80 -8.36 4.40
N PRO A 72 11.52 -8.02 5.49
CA PRO A 72 12.39 -6.85 5.54
C PRO A 72 13.42 -6.90 4.41
N ASN A 73 13.58 -5.78 3.69
CA ASN A 73 14.37 -5.69 2.45
C ASN A 73 15.90 -5.76 2.63
N LEU A 74 16.40 -6.11 3.81
CA LEU A 74 17.84 -6.22 4.10
C LEU A 74 18.19 -7.71 4.25
N GLY A 75 19.00 -8.23 3.33
CA GLY A 75 19.58 -9.58 3.38
C GLY A 75 18.70 -10.74 2.91
N ARG A 76 17.38 -10.57 2.76
CA ARG A 76 16.42 -11.64 2.35
C ARG A 76 16.51 -12.94 3.17
N GLY A 77 17.11 -12.88 4.35
CA GLY A 77 17.35 -14.05 5.20
C GLY A 77 18.59 -14.87 4.88
N TYR A 78 19.46 -14.41 3.98
CA TYR A 78 20.77 -15.02 3.75
C TYR A 78 21.77 -14.56 4.82
N VAL A 79 22.50 -15.54 5.38
CA VAL A 79 23.51 -15.32 6.41
C VAL A 79 24.82 -15.98 6.01
N GLN A 80 25.93 -15.32 6.31
CA GLN A 80 27.26 -15.87 6.17
C GLN A 80 27.72 -16.42 7.52
N ILE A 81 28.15 -17.68 7.54
CA ILE A 81 28.71 -18.30 8.74
C ILE A 81 30.10 -18.84 8.43
N ASN A 82 31.07 -18.36 9.19
CA ASN A 82 32.38 -18.98 9.27
C ASN A 82 32.22 -20.27 10.09
N LYS A 83 32.47 -21.44 9.49
CA LYS A 83 32.40 -22.74 10.17
C LYS A 83 33.36 -22.76 11.38
N THR A 84 32.87 -22.43 12.57
CA THR A 84 33.67 -22.41 13.81
C THR A 84 32.99 -23.14 14.98
N GLY A 85 31.93 -23.92 14.74
CA GLY A 85 31.18 -24.63 15.76
C GLY A 85 30.92 -26.12 15.45
N PRO A 86 30.33 -26.87 16.41
CA PRO A 86 30.05 -28.31 16.29
C PRO A 86 28.84 -28.63 15.40
N ILE A 87 28.20 -27.63 14.80
CA ILE A 87 27.01 -27.81 13.96
C ILE A 87 27.46 -28.28 12.57
N ASP A 88 27.03 -29.48 12.19
CA ASP A 88 27.23 -30.01 10.84
C ASP A 88 26.30 -29.28 9.87
N LEU A 89 26.74 -28.11 9.43
CA LEU A 89 26.11 -27.35 8.37
C LEU A 89 26.48 -28.01 7.04
N GLY A 90 25.45 -28.31 6.23
CA GLY A 90 25.59 -28.81 4.85
C GLY A 90 26.38 -27.86 3.95
N GLU A 91 26.44 -28.15 2.65
CA GLU A 91 27.16 -27.27 1.71
C GLU A 91 26.45 -25.91 1.59
N PRO A 92 27.17 -24.77 1.64
CA PRO A 92 26.55 -23.47 1.49
C PRO A 92 26.06 -23.22 0.05
N TYR A 93 25.05 -22.36 -0.09
CA TYR A 93 24.74 -21.74 -1.37
C TYR A 93 25.83 -20.77 -1.78
N THR A 94 25.96 -20.55 -3.09
CA THR A 94 26.86 -19.55 -3.66
C THR A 94 26.01 -18.47 -4.29
N ILE A 95 26.08 -17.25 -3.78
CA ILE A 95 25.38 -16.09 -4.35
C ILE A 95 26.38 -15.02 -4.76
N ASP A 96 26.09 -14.35 -5.87
CA ASP A 96 26.90 -13.22 -6.32
C ASP A 96 26.45 -11.95 -5.60
N VAL A 97 27.31 -11.44 -4.73
CA VAL A 97 27.08 -10.25 -3.91
C VAL A 97 28.19 -9.26 -4.23
N HIS A 98 27.84 -8.11 -4.81
CA HIS A 98 28.77 -7.02 -5.13
C HIS A 98 30.04 -7.48 -5.90
N SER A 99 29.83 -8.27 -6.97
CA SER A 99 30.90 -8.79 -7.84
C SER A 99 31.83 -9.82 -7.19
N ARG A 100 31.42 -10.44 -6.08
CA ARG A 100 32.09 -11.59 -5.44
C ARG A 100 31.08 -12.70 -5.19
N THR A 101 31.50 -13.93 -5.41
CA THR A 101 30.71 -15.12 -5.05
C THR A 101 31.00 -15.46 -3.60
N GLU A 102 29.98 -15.36 -2.74
CA GLU A 102 30.12 -15.60 -1.30
C GLU A 102 29.31 -16.85 -0.90
N PRO A 103 29.85 -17.71 0.00
CA PRO A 103 29.10 -18.82 0.56
C PRO A 103 28.08 -18.32 1.59
N VAL A 104 26.82 -18.68 1.41
CA VAL A 104 25.72 -18.27 2.30
C VAL A 104 24.81 -19.45 2.65
N TYR A 105 24.13 -19.32 3.78
CA TYR A 105 22.98 -20.15 4.15
C TYR A 105 21.73 -19.28 4.17
N MET A 106 20.55 -19.85 3.94
CA MET A 106 19.28 -19.15 4.14
C MET A 106 18.66 -19.61 5.46
N MET A 107 18.15 -18.71 6.29
CA MET A 107 17.37 -19.17 7.45
C MET A 107 15.99 -19.64 7.03
N SER A 108 15.54 -20.79 7.56
CA SER A 108 14.28 -21.44 7.19
C SER A 108 13.05 -20.55 7.34
N VAL A 109 12.97 -19.72 8.37
CA VAL A 109 11.86 -18.76 8.54
C VAL A 109 11.69 -17.84 7.32
N PHE A 110 12.78 -17.36 6.72
CA PHE A 110 12.72 -16.48 5.56
C PHE A 110 12.40 -17.26 4.28
N HIS A 111 12.86 -18.50 4.18
CA HIS A 111 12.47 -19.38 3.08
C HIS A 111 10.96 -19.72 3.13
N GLN A 112 10.43 -20.06 4.31
CA GLN A 112 9.00 -20.32 4.53
C GLN A 112 8.13 -19.11 4.15
N LEU A 113 8.54 -17.90 4.57
CA LEU A 113 7.87 -16.66 4.18
C LEU A 113 7.95 -16.41 2.68
N HIS A 114 9.11 -16.66 2.06
CA HIS A 114 9.29 -16.56 0.62
C HIS A 114 8.35 -17.52 -0.12
N CYS A 115 8.22 -18.77 0.34
CA CYS A 115 7.32 -19.76 -0.24
C CYS A 115 5.85 -19.38 -0.13
N LEU A 116 5.43 -18.98 1.07
CA LEU A 116 4.07 -18.53 1.34
C LEU A 116 3.67 -17.35 0.45
N LYS A 117 4.49 -16.29 0.42
CA LYS A 117 4.19 -15.08 -0.36
C LYS A 117 4.41 -15.28 -1.86
N SER A 118 5.56 -15.82 -2.25
CA SER A 118 6.01 -15.75 -3.65
C SER A 118 5.40 -16.84 -4.53
N TYR A 119 5.11 -18.01 -3.94
CA TYR A 119 4.54 -19.11 -4.70
C TYR A 119 3.06 -19.31 -4.38
N LEU A 120 2.68 -19.42 -3.11
CA LEU A 120 1.28 -19.75 -2.77
C LEU A 120 0.32 -18.58 -3.03
N VAL A 121 0.60 -17.40 -2.46
CA VAL A 121 -0.28 -16.23 -2.66
C VAL A 121 -0.32 -15.81 -4.14
N GLN A 122 0.83 -15.79 -4.82
CA GLN A 122 0.86 -15.42 -6.24
C GLN A 122 0.17 -16.47 -7.13
N ALA A 123 0.38 -17.77 -6.89
CA ALA A 123 -0.32 -18.82 -7.65
C ALA A 123 -1.83 -18.77 -7.42
N TYR A 124 -2.26 -18.52 -6.18
CA TYR A 124 -3.67 -18.30 -5.87
C TYR A 124 -4.23 -17.11 -6.64
N GLN A 125 -3.58 -15.94 -6.59
CA GLN A 125 -4.00 -14.76 -7.35
C GLN A 125 -4.04 -15.03 -8.86
N ALA A 126 -3.02 -15.72 -9.40
CA ALA A 126 -2.96 -16.07 -10.80
C ALA A 126 -4.10 -17.01 -11.22
N ALA A 127 -4.43 -18.01 -10.40
CA ALA A 127 -5.49 -18.99 -10.68
C ALA A 127 -6.89 -18.36 -10.81
N PHE A 128 -7.13 -17.22 -10.14
CA PHE A 128 -8.38 -16.48 -10.22
C PHE A 128 -8.32 -15.27 -11.16
N THR A 129 -7.29 -15.17 -11.99
CA THR A 129 -7.22 -14.12 -13.02
C THR A 129 -8.33 -14.34 -14.03
N GLY A 130 -9.25 -13.37 -14.13
CA GLY A 130 -10.38 -13.43 -15.06
C GLY A 130 -11.62 -14.19 -14.55
N SER A 131 -11.59 -14.71 -13.32
CA SER A 131 -12.76 -15.31 -12.65
C SER A 131 -13.02 -14.59 -11.33
N PRO A 132 -14.19 -13.95 -11.12
CA PRO A 132 -14.46 -13.25 -9.88
C PRO A 132 -14.55 -14.25 -8.72
N LEU A 133 -13.72 -14.02 -7.69
CA LEU A 133 -13.85 -14.69 -6.41
C LEU A 133 -15.17 -14.31 -5.75
N THR A 134 -15.81 -15.26 -5.06
CA THR A 134 -16.89 -14.90 -4.14
C THR A 134 -16.32 -14.03 -3.02
N LYS A 135 -17.12 -13.10 -2.48
CA LYS A 135 -16.70 -12.24 -1.36
C LYS A 135 -16.18 -13.05 -0.18
N GLU A 136 -16.83 -14.18 0.08
CA GLU A 136 -16.48 -15.10 1.15
C GLU A 136 -15.09 -15.73 0.95
N LEU A 137 -14.83 -16.26 -0.24
CA LEU A 137 -13.56 -16.91 -0.54
C LEU A 137 -12.42 -15.89 -0.56
N ALA A 138 -12.65 -14.69 -1.11
CA ALA A 138 -11.67 -13.62 -1.08
C ALA A 138 -11.30 -13.23 0.36
N HIS A 139 -12.29 -13.00 1.23
CA HIS A 139 -12.09 -12.65 2.63
C HIS A 139 -11.34 -13.74 3.42
N HIS A 140 -11.79 -15.00 3.32
CA HIS A 140 -11.15 -16.11 4.04
C HIS A 140 -9.73 -16.35 3.53
N SER A 141 -9.50 -16.31 2.21
CA SER A 141 -8.16 -16.49 1.65
C SER A 141 -7.17 -15.45 2.18
N SER A 142 -7.55 -14.17 2.27
CA SER A 142 -6.65 -13.13 2.77
C SER A 142 -6.28 -13.33 4.24
N HIS A 143 -7.25 -13.66 5.09
CA HIS A 143 -6.97 -13.87 6.52
C HIS A 143 -6.26 -15.21 6.78
N CYS A 144 -6.55 -16.25 6.00
CA CYS A 144 -5.81 -17.53 6.06
C CYS A 144 -4.33 -17.33 5.74
N PHE A 145 -3.99 -16.61 4.67
CA PHE A 145 -2.58 -16.36 4.34
C PHE A 145 -1.87 -15.52 5.40
N ASP A 146 -2.55 -14.54 6.00
CA ASP A 146 -1.97 -13.78 7.12
C ASP A 146 -1.84 -14.64 8.39
N TYR A 147 -2.81 -15.50 8.69
CA TYR A 147 -2.73 -16.44 9.81
C TYR A 147 -1.56 -17.42 9.68
N LEU A 148 -1.34 -17.97 8.48
CA LEU A 148 -0.18 -18.81 8.19
C LEU A 148 1.13 -18.03 8.33
N ARG A 149 1.18 -16.78 7.86
CA ARG A 149 2.33 -15.89 8.05
C ARG A 149 2.64 -15.67 9.53
N GLN A 150 1.62 -15.38 10.33
CA GLN A 150 1.77 -15.20 11.77
C GLN A 150 2.28 -16.47 12.44
N SER A 151 1.79 -17.64 12.01
CA SER A 151 2.26 -18.94 12.51
C SER A 151 3.73 -19.19 12.21
N VAL A 152 4.18 -18.89 10.99
CA VAL A 152 5.61 -18.96 10.58
C VAL A 152 6.47 -18.03 11.42
N LEU A 153 6.01 -16.78 11.66
CA LEU A 153 6.73 -15.83 12.49
C LEU A 153 6.73 -16.20 13.98
N CYS A 154 5.70 -16.87 14.47
CA CYS A 154 5.61 -17.33 15.84
C CYS A 154 6.54 -18.53 16.09
N ALA A 155 6.63 -19.46 15.14
CA ALA A 155 7.56 -20.58 15.20
C ALA A 155 9.01 -20.13 14.97
N ALA A 156 9.22 -19.17 14.06
CA ALA A 156 10.51 -18.55 13.73
C ALA A 156 11.65 -19.56 13.56
N ASP A 157 11.48 -20.54 12.68
CA ASP A 157 12.48 -21.59 12.45
C ASP A 157 13.87 -21.01 12.09
N THR A 158 14.82 -21.16 13.01
CA THR A 158 16.19 -20.64 12.90
C THR A 158 17.15 -21.58 12.18
N THR A 159 16.66 -22.70 11.65
CA THR A 159 17.46 -23.67 10.88
C THR A 159 18.16 -22.98 9.70
N LEU A 160 19.39 -23.39 9.43
CA LEU A 160 20.21 -22.87 8.34
C LEU A 160 20.22 -23.85 7.18
N GLU A 161 19.62 -23.42 6.08
CA GLU A 161 19.48 -24.23 4.88
C GLU A 161 20.66 -23.99 3.94
N GLY A 162 21.28 -25.09 3.54
CA GLY A 162 22.33 -25.14 2.52
C GLY A 162 21.87 -25.97 1.31
N LYS A 163 22.77 -26.18 0.35
CA LYS A 163 22.57 -27.10 -0.76
C LYS A 163 22.32 -28.51 -0.23
N THR A 164 21.23 -29.10 -0.69
CA THR A 164 20.89 -30.51 -0.48
C THR A 164 20.59 -31.16 -1.82
N THR A 165 20.55 -32.49 -1.86
CA THR A 165 20.17 -33.25 -3.07
C THR A 165 18.66 -33.16 -3.38
N THR A 166 17.85 -32.72 -2.43
CA THR A 166 16.38 -32.69 -2.51
C THR A 166 15.82 -31.30 -2.78
N GLY A 167 16.67 -30.27 -2.80
CA GLY A 167 16.30 -28.89 -3.06
C GLY A 167 16.27 -28.02 -1.79
N PRO A 168 16.06 -26.70 -1.92
CA PRO A 168 16.15 -25.79 -0.79
C PRO A 168 15.19 -26.16 0.36
N GLY A 169 15.68 -26.08 1.59
CA GLY A 169 14.99 -26.48 2.82
C GLY A 169 14.87 -27.99 3.03
N TRP A 170 14.55 -28.75 1.99
CA TRP A 170 14.43 -30.21 2.10
C TRP A 170 15.77 -30.88 2.37
N GLY A 171 15.84 -31.69 3.42
CA GLY A 171 17.07 -32.36 3.86
C GLY A 171 17.90 -31.56 4.87
N SER A 172 17.47 -30.35 5.24
CA SER A 172 18.02 -29.67 6.43
C SER A 172 17.43 -30.29 7.70
N VAL A 173 18.20 -30.29 8.80
CA VAL A 173 17.73 -30.80 10.09
C VAL A 173 17.03 -29.68 10.83
N HIS A 174 15.74 -29.86 11.11
CA HIS A 174 14.91 -28.91 11.84
C HIS A 174 14.65 -29.39 13.27
N GLU A 175 14.51 -28.45 14.20
CA GLU A 175 14.02 -28.74 15.55
C GLU A 175 12.50 -28.56 15.58
N CYS A 176 11.78 -29.69 15.69
CA CYS A 176 10.33 -29.71 15.67
C CYS A 176 9.73 -29.92 17.06
N LYS A 177 8.52 -29.39 17.27
CA LYS A 177 7.69 -29.80 18.40
C LYS A 177 7.22 -31.24 18.20
N ASP A 178 7.06 -31.97 19.30
CA ASP A 178 6.49 -33.33 19.26
C ASP A 178 5.01 -33.26 18.85
N TYR A 179 4.76 -33.57 17.59
CA TYR A 179 3.42 -33.55 17.02
C TYR A 179 2.52 -34.62 17.61
N ASP A 180 3.06 -35.81 17.89
CA ASP A 180 2.28 -36.93 18.41
C ASP A 180 1.85 -36.66 19.85
N ALA A 181 2.73 -36.09 20.68
CA ALA A 181 2.38 -35.63 22.02
C ALA A 181 1.32 -34.51 21.99
N LEU A 182 1.47 -33.54 21.07
CA LEU A 182 0.47 -32.48 20.87
C LEU A 182 -0.88 -33.06 20.45
N LEU A 183 -0.88 -34.00 19.51
CA LEU A 183 -2.08 -34.65 19.00
C LEU A 183 -2.77 -35.48 20.09
N ALA A 184 -2.01 -36.24 20.88
CA ALA A 184 -2.53 -37.00 22.00
C ALA A 184 -3.20 -36.09 23.03
N TRP A 185 -2.53 -35.01 23.43
CA TRP A 185 -3.08 -34.03 24.36
C TRP A 185 -4.36 -33.37 23.81
N ALA A 186 -4.36 -32.97 22.54
CA ALA A 186 -5.53 -32.34 21.91
C ALA A 186 -6.74 -33.28 21.86
N ASN A 187 -6.52 -34.57 21.57
CA ASN A 187 -7.57 -35.57 21.54
C ASN A 187 -8.16 -35.85 22.93
N GLU A 188 -7.33 -35.93 23.97
CA GLU A 188 -7.77 -36.09 25.37
C GLU A 188 -8.66 -34.92 25.83
N HIS A 189 -8.40 -33.71 25.30
CA HIS A 189 -9.12 -32.48 25.64
C HIS A 189 -10.16 -32.09 24.58
N SER A 190 -10.52 -33.00 23.67
CA SER A 190 -11.44 -32.69 22.58
C SER A 190 -12.88 -32.50 23.09
N VAL A 191 -13.46 -31.33 22.80
CA VAL A 191 -14.88 -31.02 23.10
C VAL A 191 -15.82 -31.45 21.97
N MET A 192 -15.27 -31.75 20.81
CA MET A 192 -15.97 -32.30 19.65
C MET A 192 -15.19 -33.49 19.13
N ALA A 193 -15.85 -34.63 18.97
CA ALA A 193 -15.28 -35.74 18.22
C ALA A 193 -15.11 -35.32 16.75
N TRP A 194 -13.92 -35.51 16.18
CA TRP A 194 -13.71 -35.34 14.75
C TRP A 194 -14.67 -36.28 14.00
N LYS A 195 -15.70 -35.71 13.36
CA LYS A 195 -16.59 -36.47 12.48
C LYS A 195 -16.04 -36.29 11.07
N ALA A 196 -15.69 -37.38 10.41
CA ALA A 196 -15.23 -37.37 9.02
C ALA A 196 -16.18 -36.65 8.04
N ASN A 197 -17.45 -36.41 8.45
CA ASN A 197 -18.50 -35.78 7.65
C ASN A 197 -19.06 -34.48 8.26
N THR A 198 -18.37 -33.80 9.18
CA THR A 198 -18.79 -32.44 9.55
C THR A 198 -18.55 -31.50 8.38
N VAL A 199 -19.66 -31.01 7.81
CA VAL A 199 -19.72 -29.89 6.87
C VAL A 199 -18.88 -28.73 7.42
N ASP A 200 -18.19 -28.01 6.53
CA ASP A 200 -17.20 -26.93 6.75
C ASP A 200 -17.63 -25.76 7.67
N THR A 201 -18.74 -25.85 8.38
CA THR A 201 -19.27 -24.79 9.26
C THR A 201 -18.55 -24.64 10.60
N ALA A 202 -17.53 -25.46 10.88
CA ALA A 202 -16.80 -25.45 12.15
C ALA A 202 -15.34 -24.96 12.05
N ILE A 203 -14.97 -24.31 10.95
CA ILE A 203 -13.68 -23.62 10.86
C ILE A 203 -14.00 -22.15 10.61
N LEU A 204 -14.13 -21.41 11.73
CA LEU A 204 -14.15 -19.94 11.73
C LEU A 204 -12.83 -19.40 11.15
#